data_AF-A0A529JP54-F1
#
_entry.id   AF-A0A529JP54-F1
#
_cell.length_a   1.000
_cell.length_b   1.000
_cell.length_c   1.000
_cell.angle_alpha   90.00
_cell.angle_beta   90.00
_cell.angle_gamma   90.00
#
_symmetry.space_group_name_H-M   'P 1'
#
loop_
_entity.id
_entity.type
_entity.pdbx_description
1 polymer ?
#
loop_
_entity_poly.entity_id
_entity_poly.type
_entity_poly.pdbx_seq_one_letter_code
_entity_poly.pdbx_strand_id
1 'polypeptide(L)'
;VHQDLPQKLVEDIGNWIDPFLKSLDDLDALLTGNRIFKQRNVDIGTVSLADAWAWGFSGVMVRGSGVAWDLRKSQPYECYAEMDFD
;
A
#
# COMPACT_ATOMS: atom_id res chain seq x y z
N VAL A 1 1.39 12.99 19.68
CA VAL A 1 0.67 11.95 20.46
C VAL A 1 0.47 12.44 21.91
N HIS A 2 -0.60 12.00 22.59
CA HIS A 2 -0.97 12.50 23.94
C HIS A 2 -0.17 11.83 25.09
N GLN A 3 0.22 10.57 24.90
CA GLN A 3 0.98 9.79 25.88
C GLN A 3 2.04 8.96 25.15
N ASP A 4 3.07 8.57 25.91
CA ASP A 4 4.14 7.73 25.42
C ASP A 4 3.70 6.26 25.29
N LEU A 5 4.39 5.51 24.46
CA LEU A 5 4.15 4.09 24.25
C LEU A 5 4.84 3.24 25.33
N PRO A 6 4.20 2.19 25.85
CA PRO A 6 4.85 1.24 26.74
C PRO A 6 5.95 0.47 26.00
N GLN A 7 7.11 0.24 26.64
CA GLN A 7 8.23 -0.49 26.02
C GLN A 7 7.81 -1.88 25.50
N LYS A 8 6.96 -2.59 26.25
CA LYS A 8 6.43 -3.90 25.85
C LYS A 8 5.72 -3.87 24.49
N LEU A 9 5.07 -2.77 24.14
CA LEU A 9 4.38 -2.65 22.86
C LEU A 9 5.36 -2.67 21.68
N VAL A 10 6.55 -2.08 21.83
CA VAL A 10 7.59 -2.12 20.78
C VAL A 10 8.04 -3.55 20.53
N GLU A 11 8.26 -4.31 21.61
CA GLU A 11 8.64 -5.72 21.55
C GLU A 11 7.54 -6.57 20.89
N ASP A 12 6.28 -6.33 21.27
CA ASP A 12 5.13 -7.04 20.70
C ASP A 12 4.95 -6.73 19.20
N ILE A 13 5.15 -5.48 18.77
CA ILE A 13 5.14 -5.09 17.34
C ILE A 13 6.27 -5.80 16.58
N GLY A 14 7.49 -5.78 17.12
CA GLY A 14 8.64 -6.45 16.52
C GLY A 14 8.40 -7.95 16.34
N ASN A 15 7.89 -8.62 17.37
CA ASN A 15 7.57 -10.05 17.35
C ASN A 15 6.43 -10.40 16.38
N TRP A 16 5.56 -9.45 16.03
CA TRP A 16 4.45 -9.65 15.12
C TRP A 16 4.84 -9.51 13.64
N ILE A 17 5.82 -8.66 13.31
CA ILE A 17 6.19 -8.35 11.92
C ILE A 17 6.65 -9.61 11.16
N ASP A 18 7.65 -10.33 11.68
CA ASP A 18 8.24 -11.47 10.96
C ASP A 18 7.22 -12.59 10.67
N PRO A 19 6.38 -13.02 11.64
CA PRO A 19 5.33 -14.00 11.36
C PRO A 19 4.27 -13.49 10.38
N PHE A 20 3.96 -12.20 10.37
CA PHE A 20 2.92 -11.65 9.50
C PHE A 20 3.31 -11.71 8.02
N LEU A 21 4.60 -11.64 7.70
CA LEU A 21 5.09 -11.81 6.32
C LEU A 21 4.63 -13.12 5.69
N LYS A 22 4.56 -14.21 6.47
CA LYS A 22 4.03 -15.49 5.98
C LYS A 22 2.55 -15.39 5.58
N SER A 23 1.76 -14.61 6.31
CA SER A 23 0.35 -14.37 5.96
C SER A 23 0.23 -13.62 4.63
N LEU A 24 1.15 -12.70 4.34
CA LEU A 24 1.18 -11.99 3.06
C LEU A 24 1.55 -12.94 1.92
N ASP A 25 2.54 -13.81 2.11
CA ASP A 25 2.91 -14.83 1.12
C ASP A 25 1.76 -15.80 0.83
N ASP A 26 1.01 -16.21 1.86
CA ASP A 26 -0.13 -17.10 1.70
C ASP A 26 -1.27 -16.42 0.93
N LEU A 27 -1.50 -15.12 1.15
CA LEU A 27 -2.46 -14.32 0.38
C LEU A 27 -2.03 -14.17 -1.08
N ASP A 28 -0.75 -13.89 -1.33
CA ASP A 28 -0.21 -13.76 -2.69
C ASP A 28 -0.34 -15.08 -3.47
N ALA A 29 0.06 -16.19 -2.85
CA ALA A 29 -0.07 -17.53 -3.41
C ALA A 29 -1.53 -17.89 -3.75
N LEU A 30 -2.48 -17.45 -2.93
CA LEU A 30 -3.90 -17.74 -3.13
C LEU A 30 -4.55 -16.88 -4.22
N LEU A 31 -4.16 -15.60 -4.35
CA LEU A 31 -4.90 -14.60 -5.14
C LEU A 31 -4.17 -14.15 -6.40
N THR A 32 -2.90 -13.77 -6.29
CA THR A 32 -2.17 -13.07 -7.36
C THR A 32 -2.02 -13.91 -8.61
N GLY A 33 -1.77 -15.22 -8.46
CA GLY A 33 -1.69 -16.18 -9.56
C GLY A 33 -3.03 -16.78 -10.01
N ASN A 34 -4.09 -16.57 -9.23
CA ASN A 34 -5.34 -17.29 -9.40
C ASN A 34 -6.11 -16.83 -10.66
N ARG A 35 -6.39 -17.78 -11.56
CA ARG A 35 -7.07 -17.51 -12.83
C ARG A 35 -8.48 -16.95 -12.63
N ILE A 36 -9.25 -17.47 -11.68
CA ILE A 36 -10.60 -16.99 -11.40
C ILE A 36 -10.52 -15.56 -10.88
N PHE A 37 -9.58 -15.27 -9.99
CA PHE A 37 -9.37 -13.91 -9.47
C PHE A 37 -9.00 -12.92 -10.58
N LYS A 38 -8.05 -13.27 -11.45
CA LYS A 38 -7.67 -12.43 -12.59
C LYS A 38 -8.82 -12.19 -13.56
N GLN A 39 -9.56 -13.25 -13.93
CA GLN A 39 -10.71 -13.14 -14.84
C GLN A 39 -11.81 -12.20 -14.34
N ARG A 40 -11.84 -11.92 -13.03
CA ARG A 40 -12.86 -11.07 -12.39
C ARG A 40 -12.40 -9.62 -12.17
N ASN A 41 -11.11 -9.32 -12.35
CA ASN A 41 -10.53 -8.01 -12.01
C ASN A 41 -9.70 -7.40 -13.14
N VAL A 42 -9.05 -8.19 -13.98
CA VAL A 42 -8.28 -7.67 -15.13
C VAL A 42 -9.25 -7.06 -16.13
N ASP A 43 -8.90 -5.87 -16.64
CA ASP A 43 -9.70 -5.06 -17.56
C ASP A 43 -11.06 -4.59 -17.02
N ILE A 44 -11.28 -4.66 -15.70
CA ILE A 44 -12.47 -4.15 -15.04
C ILE A 44 -12.15 -2.85 -14.32
N GLY A 45 -12.97 -1.81 -14.56
CA GLY A 45 -12.80 -0.51 -13.90
C GLY A 45 -11.55 0.23 -14.35
N THR A 46 -11.13 0.07 -15.61
CA THR A 46 -9.98 0.77 -16.19
C THR A 46 -10.24 2.28 -16.22
N VAL A 47 -9.33 3.04 -15.61
CA VAL A 47 -9.38 4.51 -15.56
C VAL A 47 -8.13 5.07 -16.21
N SER A 48 -8.32 5.96 -17.19
CA SER A 48 -7.19 6.68 -17.81
C SER A 48 -6.59 7.69 -16.84
N LEU A 49 -5.32 8.03 -17.01
CA LEU A 49 -4.68 9.05 -16.19
C LEU A 49 -5.39 10.41 -16.29
N ALA A 50 -5.86 10.78 -17.48
CA ALA A 50 -6.57 12.02 -17.71
C ALA A 50 -7.89 12.08 -16.93
N ASP A 51 -8.66 10.99 -16.92
CA ASP A 51 -9.91 10.89 -16.16
C ASP A 51 -9.64 10.91 -14.66
N ALA A 52 -8.60 10.21 -14.20
CA ALA A 52 -8.20 10.21 -12.79
C ALA A 52 -7.91 11.63 -12.28
N TRP A 53 -7.21 12.46 -13.08
CA TRP A 53 -6.99 13.87 -12.73
C TRP A 53 -8.26 14.71 -12.82
N ALA A 54 -9.04 14.56 -13.90
CA ALA A 54 -10.25 15.33 -14.10
C ALA A 54 -11.30 15.09 -12.98
N TRP A 55 -11.33 13.89 -12.42
CA TRP A 55 -12.25 13.50 -11.35
C TRP A 55 -11.66 13.67 -9.94
N GLY A 56 -10.42 14.15 -9.83
CA GLY A 56 -9.77 14.40 -8.54
C GLY A 56 -9.44 13.12 -7.76
N PHE A 57 -9.13 12.03 -8.45
CA PHE A 57 -8.65 10.81 -7.82
C PHE A 57 -7.28 11.01 -7.15
N SER A 58 -6.98 10.17 -6.16
CA SER A 58 -5.72 10.19 -5.41
C SER A 58 -5.25 8.78 -5.04
N GLY A 59 -4.03 8.69 -4.49
CA GLY A 59 -3.50 7.43 -3.94
C GLY A 59 -3.41 6.32 -4.98
N VAL A 60 -3.91 5.12 -4.62
CA VAL A 60 -3.81 3.92 -5.47
C VAL A 60 -4.49 4.04 -6.82
N MET A 61 -5.53 4.86 -6.95
CA MET A 61 -6.23 5.05 -8.22
C MET A 61 -5.32 5.75 -9.24
N VAL A 62 -4.67 6.85 -8.84
CA VAL A 62 -3.73 7.58 -9.71
C VAL A 62 -2.47 6.75 -9.98
N ARG A 63 -1.98 6.01 -8.98
CA ARG A 63 -0.85 5.10 -9.15
C ARG A 63 -1.15 3.95 -10.11
N GLY A 64 -2.32 3.33 -9.98
CA GLY A 64 -2.78 2.28 -10.88
C GLY A 64 -3.01 2.77 -12.31
N SER A 65 -3.39 4.04 -12.48
CA SER A 65 -3.53 4.71 -13.79
C SER A 65 -2.22 5.19 -14.41
N GLY A 66 -1.06 4.96 -13.77
CA GLY A 66 0.26 5.10 -14.39
C GLY A 66 1.13 6.28 -13.95
N VAL A 67 0.81 6.96 -12.84
CA VAL A 67 1.69 8.00 -12.27
C VAL A 67 2.26 7.58 -10.94
N ALA A 68 3.58 7.72 -10.80
CA ALA A 68 4.28 7.57 -9.52
C ALA A 68 4.01 8.79 -8.59
N TRP A 69 2.79 8.85 -8.03
CA TRP A 69 2.36 9.90 -7.10
C TRP A 69 2.11 9.33 -5.70
N ASP A 70 2.91 9.76 -4.74
CA ASP A 70 2.74 9.47 -3.33
C ASP A 70 3.20 10.67 -2.48
N LEU A 71 2.33 11.18 -1.61
CA LEU A 71 2.66 12.34 -0.80
C LEU A 71 3.81 12.07 0.17
N ARG A 72 3.99 10.82 0.63
CA ARG A 72 5.10 10.46 1.53
C ARG A 72 6.47 10.65 0.89
N LYS A 73 6.55 10.60 -0.46
CA LYS A 73 7.77 10.86 -1.24
C LYS A 73 7.78 12.27 -1.85
N SER A 74 6.68 12.70 -2.46
CA SER A 74 6.61 13.98 -3.20
C SER A 74 6.49 15.21 -2.30
N GLN A 75 5.83 15.09 -1.15
CA GLN A 75 5.67 16.15 -0.15
C GLN A 75 5.81 15.54 1.25
N PRO A 76 7.02 15.05 1.60
CA PRO A 76 7.21 14.28 2.83
C PRO A 76 6.79 15.06 4.07
N TYR A 77 6.19 14.36 5.01
CA TYR A 77 5.80 14.87 6.32
C TYR A 77 6.34 13.93 7.41
N GLU A 78 6.36 14.41 8.65
CA GLU A 78 6.91 13.66 9.79
C GLU A 78 8.33 13.13 9.46
N CYS A 79 8.58 11.84 9.70
CA CYS A 79 9.87 11.19 9.44
C CYS A 79 9.90 10.40 8.11
N TYR A 80 8.92 10.55 7.22
CA TYR A 80 8.91 9.79 5.95
C TYR A 80 10.10 10.14 5.05
N ALA A 81 10.66 11.35 5.16
CA ALA A 81 11.88 11.74 4.44
C ALA A 81 13.14 11.00 4.92
N GLU A 82 13.10 10.41 6.11
CA GLU A 82 14.21 9.67 6.73
C GLU A 82 14.10 8.15 6.54
N MET A 83 12.96 7.67 6.03
CA MET A 83 12.70 6.25 5.80
C MET A 83 13.03 5.83 4.38
N ASP A 84 13.60 4.63 4.23
CA ASP A 84 13.86 4.02 2.92
C ASP A 84 12.74 3.02 2.57
N PHE A 85 11.97 3.31 1.52
CA PHE A 85 10.86 2.46 1.05
C PHE A 85 10.49 2.74 -0.42
N ASP A 86 9.84 1.75 -1.06
CA ASP A 86 9.31 1.84 -2.42
C ASP A 86 7.79 1.62 -2.54
#